data_AF-A0A9P0MR78-F1
#
_entry.id   AF-A0A9P0MR78-F1
#
_cell.length_a   1.000
_cell.length_b   1.000
_cell.length_c   1.000
_cell.angle_alpha   90.00
_cell.angle_beta   90.00
_cell.angle_gamma   90.00
#
_symmetry.space_group_name_H-M   'P 1'
#
loop_
_entity.id
_entity.type
_entity.pdbx_description
1 polymer ?
#
loop_
_entity_poly.entity_id
_entity_poly.type
_entity_poly.pdbx_seq_one_letter_code
_entity_poly.pdbx_strand_id
1 'polypeptide(L)'
;MYSAKRQKFTKYFSLSIVPLAALFVIYETVTLPKISILIYLPHIPIVITQKLMIVHWWLTLHDLTQYSEQLLISIFKVKDRHGIAYRRRIWLQISNLSTEIGNATGLSALSYLTTNFVGFLLSMYGILINLNSPGSTNVPILGLILPAIGCAVTIFLKADAAYRATERVGSRFTNKLLQIDQSSLHRSSLNEINLMFNCISAKSPVIEYLGFMKISRSTFLHFVSYSVTYLIVLLQMKTQPKQLKNDRLPDIAGNKTGFEALTLS
;
A
#
# COMPACT_ATOMS: atom_id res chain seq x y z
N MET A 1 -7.52 27.47 -17.68
CA MET A 1 -6.47 27.83 -16.70
C MET A 1 -6.12 26.74 -15.68
N TYR A 2 -7.05 25.89 -15.20
CA TYR A 2 -6.75 24.85 -14.19
C TYR A 2 -5.84 23.70 -14.68
N SER A 3 -5.84 23.42 -15.98
CA SER A 3 -5.01 22.38 -16.61
C SER A 3 -3.51 22.69 -16.58
N ALA A 4 -3.09 23.94 -16.84
CA ALA A 4 -1.67 24.29 -16.99
C ALA A 4 -0.89 24.31 -15.66
N LYS A 5 -1.47 24.82 -14.57
CA LYS A 5 -0.85 24.76 -13.22
C LYS A 5 -0.72 23.31 -12.72
N ARG A 6 -1.71 22.47 -13.06
CA ARG A 6 -1.74 21.04 -12.70
C ARG A 6 -0.73 20.22 -13.50
N GLN A 7 -0.61 20.46 -14.81
CA GLN A 7 0.38 19.79 -15.64
C GLN A 7 1.81 20.16 -15.20
N LYS A 8 2.03 21.41 -14.75
CA LYS A 8 3.28 21.82 -14.11
C LYS A 8 3.50 21.10 -12.79
N PHE A 9 2.51 21.07 -11.87
CA PHE A 9 2.64 20.37 -10.59
C PHE A 9 2.93 18.87 -10.74
N THR A 10 2.20 18.19 -11.65
CA THR A 10 2.45 16.79 -11.99
C THR A 10 3.84 16.57 -12.58
N LYS A 11 4.30 17.46 -13.47
CA LYS A 11 5.65 17.39 -14.03
C LYS A 11 6.71 17.59 -12.95
N TYR A 12 6.55 18.57 -12.05
CA TYR A 12 7.48 18.78 -10.94
C TYR A 12 7.49 17.59 -9.98
N PHE A 13 6.32 17.04 -9.63
CA PHE A 13 6.23 15.88 -8.74
C PHE A 13 6.86 14.62 -9.36
N SER A 14 6.59 14.36 -10.64
CA SER A 14 7.20 13.25 -11.37
C SER A 14 8.69 13.47 -11.64
N LEU A 15 9.15 14.72 -11.80
CA LEU A 15 10.56 15.02 -11.99
C LEU A 15 11.33 14.91 -10.67
N SER A 16 10.71 15.23 -9.53
CA SER A 16 11.31 15.10 -8.19
C SER A 16 11.32 13.66 -7.66
N ILE A 17 10.43 12.77 -8.11
CA ILE A 17 10.41 11.37 -7.66
C ILE A 17 11.61 10.56 -8.19
N VAL A 18 12.13 10.91 -9.37
CA VAL A 18 13.26 10.23 -10.03
C VAL A 18 14.58 10.42 -9.27
N PRO A 19 15.01 11.65 -8.91
CA PRO A 19 16.20 11.85 -8.10
C PRO A 19 16.02 11.29 -6.68
N LEU A 20 14.81 11.34 -6.11
CA LEU A 20 14.53 10.71 -4.82
C LEU A 20 14.70 9.18 -4.88
N ALA A 21 14.25 8.54 -5.96
CA ALA A 21 14.47 7.11 -6.19
C ALA A 21 15.96 6.80 -6.39
N ALA A 22 16.70 7.65 -7.11
CA ALA A 22 18.14 7.52 -7.28
C ALA A 22 18.90 7.66 -5.94
N LEU A 23 18.53 8.61 -5.09
CA LEU A 23 19.10 8.77 -3.75
C LEU A 23 18.81 7.57 -2.84
N PHE A 24 17.61 6.99 -2.95
CA PHE A 24 17.24 5.79 -2.22
C PHE A 24 18.10 4.58 -2.64
N VAL A 25 18.33 4.42 -3.95
CA VAL A 25 19.23 3.39 -4.51
C VAL A 25 20.68 3.63 -4.09
N ILE A 26 21.15 4.88 -4.03
CA ILE A 26 22.51 5.20 -3.56
C ILE A 26 22.64 4.93 -2.05
N TYR A 27 21.58 5.13 -1.28
CA TYR A 27 21.58 4.80 0.15
C TYR A 27 21.66 3.28 0.38
N GLU A 28 20.91 2.49 -0.39
CA GLU A 28 20.95 1.03 -0.30
C GLU A 28 22.30 0.45 -0.75
N THR A 29 22.96 1.00 -1.79
CA THR A 29 24.33 0.57 -2.18
C THR A 29 25.35 0.80 -1.07
N VAL A 30 25.30 1.96 -0.43
CA VAL A 30 26.26 2.35 0.62
C VAL A 30 26.08 1.50 1.87
N THR A 31 24.84 1.11 2.18
CA THR A 31 24.52 0.43 3.45
C THR A 31 24.56 -1.10 3.37
N LEU A 32 24.47 -1.69 2.18
CA LEU A 32 24.60 -3.14 1.94
C LEU A 32 25.85 -3.48 1.10
N PRO A 33 27.08 -3.14 1.56
CA PRO A 33 28.30 -3.25 0.76
C PRO A 33 28.76 -4.70 0.45
N LYS A 34 28.04 -5.72 0.92
CA LYS A 34 28.41 -7.14 0.75
C LYS A 34 27.76 -7.83 -0.46
N ILE A 35 26.88 -7.15 -1.20
CA ILE A 35 26.18 -7.73 -2.36
C ILE A 35 27.00 -7.48 -3.64
N SER A 36 27.22 -8.53 -4.43
CA SER A 36 27.98 -8.46 -5.68
C SER A 36 27.32 -7.51 -6.68
N ILE A 37 28.11 -6.67 -7.37
CA ILE A 37 27.61 -5.60 -8.25
C ILE A 37 26.73 -6.12 -9.40
N LEU A 38 26.95 -7.37 -9.80
CA LEU A 38 26.19 -8.07 -10.83
C LEU A 38 24.73 -8.32 -10.43
N ILE A 39 24.46 -8.49 -9.13
CA ILE A 39 23.11 -8.65 -8.58
C ILE A 39 22.44 -7.28 -8.38
N TYR A 40 23.25 -6.23 -8.20
CA TYR A 40 22.76 -4.88 -7.99
C TYR A 40 22.29 -4.19 -9.28
N LEU A 41 22.96 -4.43 -10.39
CA LEU A 41 22.64 -3.84 -11.69
C LEU A 41 21.17 -4.04 -12.12
N PRO A 42 20.56 -5.24 -12.03
CA PRO A 42 19.14 -5.43 -12.35
C PRO A 42 18.20 -4.89 -11.27
N HIS A 43 18.66 -4.59 -10.06
CA HIS A 43 17.83 -4.10 -8.97
C HIS A 43 17.37 -2.64 -9.18
N ILE A 44 18.25 -1.81 -9.73
CA ILE A 44 18.00 -0.39 -10.01
C ILE A 44 16.74 -0.16 -10.86
N PRO A 45 16.58 -0.77 -12.06
CA PRO A 45 15.39 -0.56 -12.88
C PRO A 45 14.10 -1.10 -12.25
N ILE A 46 14.18 -2.13 -11.39
CA ILE A 46 13.02 -2.67 -10.66
C ILE A 46 12.50 -1.64 -9.66
N VAL A 47 13.38 -1.05 -8.85
CA VAL A 47 13.02 -0.03 -7.86
C VAL A 47 12.45 1.21 -8.55
N ILE A 48 13.07 1.67 -9.65
CA ILE A 48 12.57 2.82 -10.42
C ILE A 48 11.17 2.54 -10.95
N THR A 49 10.96 1.40 -11.61
CA THR A 49 9.64 1.01 -12.15
C THR A 49 8.58 0.95 -11.06
N GLN A 50 8.92 0.42 -9.89
CA GLN A 50 8.01 0.34 -8.74
C GLN A 50 7.60 1.73 -8.23
N LYS A 51 8.52 2.69 -8.16
CA LYS A 51 8.19 4.07 -7.77
C LYS A 51 7.34 4.77 -8.83
N LEU A 52 7.67 4.61 -10.12
CA LEU A 52 6.88 5.16 -11.23
C LEU A 52 5.45 4.63 -11.22
N MET A 53 5.26 3.34 -10.92
CA MET A 53 3.94 2.73 -10.86
C MET A 53 3.08 3.30 -9.72
N ILE A 54 3.67 3.63 -8.57
CA ILE A 54 2.97 4.31 -7.47
C ILE A 54 2.51 5.70 -7.89
N VAL A 55 3.39 6.46 -8.55
CA VAL A 55 3.03 7.80 -9.04
C VAL A 55 1.93 7.73 -10.09
N HIS A 56 2.01 6.76 -11.01
CA HIS A 56 0.98 6.51 -12.00
C HIS A 56 -0.38 6.16 -11.36
N TRP A 57 -0.37 5.26 -10.36
CA TRP A 57 -1.56 4.91 -9.59
C TRP A 57 -2.17 6.12 -8.87
N TRP A 58 -1.34 6.90 -8.18
CA TRP A 58 -1.84 8.08 -7.46
C TRP A 58 -2.41 9.14 -8.41
N LEU A 59 -1.75 9.38 -9.54
CA LEU A 59 -2.19 10.36 -10.53
C LEU A 59 -3.51 9.98 -11.18
N THR A 60 -3.64 8.74 -11.64
CA THR A 60 -4.87 8.25 -12.29
C THR A 60 -6.08 8.36 -11.37
N LEU A 61 -5.93 7.97 -10.10
CA LEU A 61 -6.97 8.11 -9.09
C LEU A 61 -7.27 9.57 -8.73
N HIS A 62 -6.24 10.42 -8.65
CA HIS A 62 -6.44 11.84 -8.42
C HIS A 62 -7.22 12.49 -9.58
N ASP A 63 -6.88 12.12 -10.81
CA ASP A 63 -7.50 12.66 -12.01
C ASP A 63 -8.97 12.27 -12.10
N LEU A 64 -9.27 10.99 -11.90
CA LEU A 64 -10.63 10.47 -11.83
C LEU A 64 -11.47 11.23 -10.78
N THR A 65 -10.87 11.46 -9.61
CA THR A 65 -11.53 12.18 -8.52
C THR A 65 -11.84 13.63 -8.86
N GLN A 66 -10.91 14.32 -9.55
CA GLN A 66 -11.12 15.69 -10.01
C GLN A 66 -12.23 15.79 -11.05
N TYR A 67 -12.30 14.85 -12.00
CA TYR A 67 -13.38 14.81 -12.99
C TYR A 67 -14.74 14.59 -12.33
N SER A 68 -14.82 13.73 -11.31
CA SER A 68 -16.04 13.53 -10.53
C SER A 68 -16.52 14.81 -9.83
N GLU A 69 -15.63 15.54 -9.16
CA GLU A 69 -15.99 16.81 -8.48
C GLU A 69 -16.38 17.92 -9.48
N GLN A 70 -15.69 18.01 -10.63
CA GLN A 70 -16.09 18.95 -11.69
C GLN A 70 -17.45 18.62 -12.28
N LEU A 71 -17.72 17.33 -12.50
CA LEU A 71 -19.02 16.85 -12.96
C LEU A 71 -20.11 17.22 -11.95
N LEU A 72 -19.84 17.03 -10.66
CA LEU A 72 -20.78 17.39 -9.60
C LEU A 72 -21.11 18.89 -9.60
N ILE A 73 -20.10 19.77 -9.60
CA ILE A 73 -20.29 21.24 -9.66
C ILE A 73 -21.12 21.62 -10.89
N SER A 74 -20.88 20.93 -12.00
CA SER A 74 -21.56 21.20 -13.25
C SER A 74 -23.02 20.71 -13.25
N ILE A 75 -23.37 19.67 -12.48
CA ILE A 75 -24.76 19.24 -12.24
C ILE A 75 -25.50 20.35 -11.49
N PHE A 76 -24.92 20.91 -10.43
CA PHE A 76 -25.55 21.99 -9.65
C PHE A 76 -25.87 23.24 -10.48
N LYS A 77 -25.15 23.48 -11.58
CA LYS A 77 -25.36 24.64 -12.46
C LYS A 77 -26.44 24.44 -13.52
N VAL A 78 -26.89 23.21 -13.77
CA VAL A 78 -27.80 22.89 -14.87
C VAL A 78 -29.15 22.45 -14.33
N LYS A 79 -30.21 23.16 -14.71
CA LYS A 79 -31.61 22.81 -14.35
C LYS A 79 -32.36 22.06 -15.46
N ASP A 80 -31.79 21.97 -16.65
CA ASP A 80 -32.40 21.35 -17.81
C ASP A 80 -32.27 19.80 -17.80
N ARG A 81 -33.32 19.12 -18.26
CA ARG A 81 -33.44 17.66 -18.30
C ARG A 81 -32.35 17.02 -19.17
N HIS A 82 -32.12 17.56 -20.37
CA HIS A 82 -31.12 17.00 -21.30
C HIS A 82 -29.70 17.14 -20.77
N GLY A 83 -29.42 18.24 -20.08
CA GLY A 83 -28.13 18.45 -19.42
C GLY A 83 -27.88 17.50 -18.23
N ILE A 84 -28.90 17.19 -17.44
CA ILE A 84 -28.80 16.20 -16.34
C ILE A 84 -28.58 14.80 -16.91
N ALA A 85 -29.35 14.40 -17.93
CA ALA A 85 -29.21 13.09 -18.58
C ALA A 85 -27.81 12.89 -19.22
N TYR A 86 -27.25 13.95 -19.84
CA TYR A 86 -25.89 13.93 -20.37
C TYR A 86 -24.84 13.74 -19.27
N ARG A 87 -24.96 14.45 -18.15
CA ARG A 87 -24.04 14.32 -17.01
C ARG A 87 -24.15 12.97 -16.32
N ARG A 88 -25.35 12.36 -16.27
CA ARG A 88 -25.53 10.98 -15.80
C ARG A 88 -24.72 9.99 -16.65
N ARG A 89 -24.72 10.14 -17.98
CA ARG A 89 -23.89 9.29 -18.88
C ARG A 89 -22.40 9.46 -18.60
N ILE A 90 -21.93 10.70 -18.40
CA ILE A 90 -20.51 10.94 -18.07
C ILE A 90 -20.15 10.32 -16.72
N TRP A 91 -21.02 10.43 -15.71
CA TRP A 91 -20.78 9.77 -14.41
C TRP A 91 -20.67 8.25 -14.56
N LEU A 92 -21.55 7.63 -15.37
CA LEU A 92 -21.47 6.20 -15.67
C LEU A 92 -20.15 5.83 -16.37
N GLN A 93 -19.67 6.67 -17.29
CA GLN A 93 -18.38 6.47 -17.93
C GLN A 93 -17.22 6.58 -16.93
N ILE A 94 -17.24 7.56 -16.02
CA ILE A 94 -16.25 7.71 -14.95
C ILE A 94 -16.27 6.49 -14.01
N SER A 95 -17.45 6.02 -13.64
CA SER A 95 -17.62 4.82 -12.81
C SER A 95 -17.06 3.58 -13.50
N ASN A 96 -17.41 3.36 -14.78
CA ASN A 96 -16.88 2.26 -15.56
C ASN A 96 -15.35 2.34 -15.71
N LEU A 97 -14.82 3.53 -16.02
CA LEU A 97 -13.37 3.74 -16.13
C LEU A 97 -12.65 3.48 -14.80
N SER A 98 -13.26 3.86 -13.67
CA SER A 98 -12.72 3.56 -12.33
C SER A 98 -12.59 2.06 -12.08
N THR A 99 -13.63 1.30 -12.44
CA THR A 99 -13.62 -0.17 -12.31
C THR A 99 -12.62 -0.80 -13.28
N GLU A 100 -12.57 -0.33 -14.52
CA GLU A 100 -11.66 -0.83 -15.55
C GLU A 100 -10.19 -0.57 -15.20
N ILE A 101 -9.86 0.61 -14.66
CA ILE A 101 -8.52 0.92 -14.15
C ILE A 101 -8.14 -0.04 -13.01
N GLY A 102 -9.06 -0.31 -12.08
CA GLY A 102 -8.86 -1.28 -11.00
C GLY A 102 -8.62 -2.71 -11.52
N ASN A 103 -9.34 -3.11 -12.57
CA ASN A 103 -9.21 -4.42 -13.20
C ASN A 103 -7.89 -4.56 -13.99
N ALA A 104 -7.60 -3.61 -14.87
CA ALA A 104 -6.39 -3.61 -15.70
C ALA A 104 -5.10 -3.50 -14.88
N THR A 105 -5.14 -2.72 -13.79
CA THR A 105 -3.98 -2.56 -12.91
C THR A 105 -3.95 -3.61 -11.79
N GLY A 106 -4.99 -4.42 -11.65
CA GLY A 106 -5.19 -5.31 -10.50
C GLY A 106 -4.09 -6.35 -10.34
N LEU A 107 -3.75 -7.05 -11.43
CA LEU A 107 -2.71 -8.09 -11.40
C LEU A 107 -1.34 -7.50 -11.03
N SER A 108 -0.94 -6.43 -11.70
CA SER A 108 0.32 -5.73 -11.44
C SER A 108 0.35 -5.17 -10.03
N ALA A 109 -0.73 -4.56 -9.56
CA ALA A 109 -0.76 -3.98 -8.22
C ALA A 109 -0.68 -5.04 -7.12
N LEU A 110 -1.30 -6.20 -7.32
CA LEU A 110 -1.24 -7.33 -6.39
C LEU A 110 0.17 -7.93 -6.31
N SER A 111 0.85 -8.09 -7.44
CA SER A 111 2.24 -8.57 -7.45
C SER A 111 3.16 -7.58 -6.73
N TYR A 112 3.04 -6.27 -6.99
CA TYR A 112 3.81 -5.27 -6.25
C TYR A 112 3.46 -5.20 -4.77
N LEU A 113 2.18 -5.36 -4.39
CA LEU A 113 1.78 -5.39 -2.98
C LEU A 113 2.46 -6.56 -2.26
N THR A 114 2.47 -7.74 -2.89
CA THR A 114 3.13 -8.94 -2.38
C THR A 114 4.63 -8.72 -2.23
N THR A 115 5.30 -8.16 -3.24
CA THR A 115 6.74 -7.86 -3.17
C THR A 115 7.06 -6.86 -2.05
N ASN A 116 6.24 -5.80 -1.88
CA ASN A 116 6.43 -4.85 -0.78
C ASN A 116 6.22 -5.50 0.60
N PHE A 117 5.29 -6.46 0.70
CA PHE A 117 5.06 -7.20 1.94
C PHE A 117 6.22 -8.09 2.31
N VAL A 118 6.74 -8.89 1.37
CA VAL A 118 7.92 -9.71 1.62
C VAL A 118 9.14 -8.84 1.95
N GLY A 119 9.34 -7.73 1.23
CA GLY A 119 10.42 -6.78 1.49
C GLY A 119 10.33 -6.14 2.88
N PHE A 120 9.12 -5.75 3.31
CA PHE A 120 8.88 -5.23 4.66
C PHE A 120 9.19 -6.28 5.74
N LEU A 121 8.70 -7.51 5.56
CA LEU A 121 8.95 -8.62 6.47
C LEU A 121 10.44 -8.92 6.62
N LEU A 122 11.17 -8.99 5.51
CA LEU A 122 12.61 -9.27 5.52
C LEU A 122 13.39 -8.15 6.20
N SER A 123 13.01 -6.88 5.96
CA SER A 123 13.64 -5.71 6.58
C SER A 123 13.40 -5.70 8.09
N MET A 124 12.16 -5.92 8.54
CA MET A 124 11.82 -5.99 9.96
C MET A 124 12.50 -7.15 10.67
N TYR A 125 12.53 -8.33 10.05
CA TYR A 125 13.25 -9.48 10.57
C TYR A 125 14.75 -9.21 10.69
N GLY A 126 15.35 -8.58 9.67
CA GLY A 126 16.75 -8.15 9.71
C GLY A 126 17.04 -7.19 10.87
N ILE A 127 16.18 -6.18 11.09
CA ILE A 127 16.31 -5.25 12.23
C ILE A 127 16.29 -6.00 13.56
N LEU A 128 15.33 -6.91 13.75
CA LEU A 128 15.21 -7.70 14.98
C LEU A 128 16.40 -8.63 15.23
N ILE A 129 16.98 -9.23 14.19
CA ILE A 129 18.18 -10.05 14.32
C ILE A 129 19.37 -9.21 14.81
N ASN A 130 19.55 -8.04 14.20
CA ASN A 130 20.68 -7.16 14.53
C ASN A 130 20.52 -6.57 15.94
N LEU A 131 19.31 -6.23 16.38
CA LEU A 131 19.02 -5.80 17.76
C LEU A 131 19.34 -6.88 18.80
N ASN A 132 19.08 -8.15 18.50
CA ASN A 132 19.32 -9.27 19.42
C ASN A 132 20.77 -9.77 19.43
N SER A 133 21.66 -9.20 18.62
CA SER A 133 23.07 -9.63 18.51
C SER A 133 23.99 -8.58 19.13
N PRO A 134 24.47 -8.77 20.38
CA PRO A 134 25.36 -7.81 21.03
C PRO A 134 26.73 -7.81 20.35
N GLY A 135 27.00 -6.81 19.51
CA GLY A 135 28.32 -6.63 18.87
C GLY A 135 28.32 -6.13 17.42
N SER A 136 27.16 -6.01 16.76
CA SER A 136 27.10 -5.41 15.42
C SER A 136 27.12 -3.88 15.49
N THR A 137 27.94 -3.24 14.67
CA THR A 137 27.86 -1.79 14.41
C THR A 137 26.45 -1.38 14.00
N ASN A 138 26.02 -0.17 14.34
CA ASN A 138 24.66 0.35 14.09
C ASN A 138 24.34 0.61 12.60
N VAL A 139 25.37 0.61 11.74
CA VAL A 139 25.27 0.92 10.30
C VAL A 139 24.31 -0.01 9.53
N PRO A 140 24.38 -1.35 9.66
CA PRO A 140 23.42 -2.26 9.05
C PRO A 140 21.97 -2.09 9.51
N ILE A 141 21.72 -1.62 10.75
CA ILE A 141 20.36 -1.40 11.26
C ILE A 141 19.71 -0.21 10.56
N LEU A 142 20.44 0.90 10.41
CA LEU A 142 19.96 2.08 9.69
C LEU A 142 19.59 1.74 8.23
N GLY A 143 20.39 0.89 7.59
CA GLY A 143 20.14 0.41 6.22
C GLY A 143 18.86 -0.39 6.04
N LEU A 144 18.36 -1.02 7.10
CA LEU A 144 17.14 -1.84 7.06
C LEU A 144 15.90 -1.05 7.50
N ILE A 145 16.07 -0.01 8.32
CA ILE A 145 14.96 0.85 8.76
C ILE A 145 14.36 1.63 7.58
N LEU A 146 15.20 2.23 6.75
CA LEU A 146 14.74 3.03 5.62
C LEU A 146 13.86 2.25 4.62
N PRO A 147 14.24 1.03 4.16
CA PRO A 147 13.38 0.22 3.31
C PRO A 147 12.13 -0.30 4.02
N ALA A 148 12.18 -0.60 5.33
CA ALA A 148 10.98 -0.96 6.10
C ALA A 148 9.95 0.18 6.11
N ILE A 149 10.39 1.40 6.43
CA ILE A 149 9.53 2.61 6.39
C ILE A 149 9.04 2.85 4.96
N GLY A 150 9.94 2.74 3.97
CA GLY A 150 9.60 2.89 2.55
C GLY A 150 8.48 1.95 2.11
N CYS A 151 8.58 0.66 2.43
CA CYS A 151 7.54 -0.32 2.10
C CYS A 151 6.20 0.03 2.79
N ALA A 152 6.23 0.33 4.09
CA ALA A 152 5.02 0.69 4.84
C ALA A 152 4.32 1.94 4.28
N VAL A 153 5.08 3.00 3.99
CA VAL A 153 4.55 4.25 3.41
C VAL A 153 3.95 4.01 2.03
N THR A 154 4.60 3.22 1.17
CA THR A 154 4.07 2.96 -0.17
C THR A 154 2.75 2.18 -0.15
N ILE A 155 2.61 1.22 0.77
CA ILE A 155 1.36 0.47 0.95
C ILE A 155 0.26 1.38 1.48
N PHE A 156 0.58 2.21 2.47
CA PHE A 156 -0.35 3.20 3.02
C PHE A 156 -0.84 4.19 1.95
N LEU A 157 0.06 4.77 1.15
CA LEU A 157 -0.31 5.73 0.11
C LEU A 157 -1.22 5.12 -0.97
N LYS A 158 -0.97 3.87 -1.38
CA LYS A 158 -1.84 3.16 -2.32
C LYS A 158 -3.23 2.95 -1.73
N ALA A 159 -3.31 2.51 -0.48
CA ALA A 159 -4.57 2.25 0.22
C ALA A 159 -5.38 3.53 0.46
N ASP A 160 -4.72 4.61 0.89
CA ASP A 160 -5.37 5.91 1.12
C ASP A 160 -5.85 6.54 -0.19
N ALA A 161 -5.06 6.47 -1.27
CA ALA A 161 -5.47 6.98 -2.57
C ALA A 161 -6.71 6.24 -3.12
N ALA A 162 -6.73 4.91 -3.04
CA ALA A 162 -7.87 4.11 -3.49
C ALA A 162 -9.12 4.33 -2.62
N TYR A 163 -8.94 4.45 -1.30
CA TYR A 163 -10.03 4.79 -0.38
C TYR A 163 -10.64 6.15 -0.72
N ARG A 164 -9.80 7.19 -0.89
CA ARG A 164 -10.27 8.54 -1.24
C ARG A 164 -10.98 8.59 -2.58
N ALA A 165 -10.48 7.88 -3.58
CA ALA A 165 -11.14 7.83 -4.90
C ALA A 165 -12.51 7.15 -4.81
N THR A 166 -12.60 6.01 -4.11
CA THR A 166 -13.87 5.31 -3.85
C THR A 166 -14.86 6.21 -3.09
N GLU A 167 -14.42 6.89 -2.03
CA GLU A 167 -15.25 7.76 -1.21
C GLU A 167 -15.76 8.99 -1.99
N ARG A 168 -14.91 9.62 -2.82
CA ARG A 168 -15.29 10.82 -3.58
C ARG A 168 -16.15 10.53 -4.80
N VAL A 169 -15.99 9.38 -5.45
CA VAL A 169 -16.81 8.99 -6.61
C VAL A 169 -18.12 8.33 -6.17
N GLY A 170 -18.16 7.69 -5.00
CA GLY A 170 -19.34 7.08 -4.41
C GLY A 170 -20.02 7.96 -3.36
N SER A 171 -19.74 7.71 -2.08
CA SER A 171 -20.50 8.26 -0.95
C SER A 171 -20.59 9.79 -0.92
N ARG A 172 -19.48 10.49 -1.19
CA ARG A 172 -19.48 11.97 -1.19
C ARG A 172 -20.27 12.54 -2.37
N PHE A 173 -20.22 11.88 -3.52
CA PHE A 173 -20.97 12.26 -4.70
C PHE A 173 -22.47 12.12 -4.42
N THR A 174 -22.90 10.97 -3.87
CA THR A 174 -24.30 10.73 -3.47
C THR A 174 -24.79 11.74 -2.44
N ASN A 175 -24.03 11.99 -1.38
CA ASN A 175 -24.42 12.92 -0.32
C ASN A 175 -24.59 14.35 -0.83
N LYS A 176 -23.71 14.81 -1.72
CA LYS A 176 -23.85 16.13 -2.34
C LYS A 176 -24.99 16.17 -3.35
N LEU A 177 -25.25 15.09 -4.10
CA LEU A 177 -26.39 15.02 -5.02
C LEU A 177 -27.73 15.14 -4.28
N LEU A 178 -27.84 14.58 -3.07
CA LEU A 178 -29.02 14.70 -2.21
C LEU A 178 -29.26 16.12 -1.68
N GLN A 179 -28.22 16.97 -1.62
CA GLN A 179 -28.33 18.37 -1.20
C GLN A 179 -28.82 19.30 -2.31
N ILE A 180 -29.07 18.78 -3.53
CA ILE A 180 -29.70 19.57 -4.59
C ILE A 180 -31.11 19.95 -4.16
N ASP A 181 -31.43 21.24 -4.26
CA ASP A 181 -32.74 21.78 -3.90
C ASP A 181 -33.82 21.27 -4.87
N GLN A 182 -34.48 20.19 -4.45
CA GLN A 182 -35.50 19.47 -5.21
C GLN A 182 -36.76 20.33 -5.44
N SER A 183 -36.95 21.39 -4.65
CA SER A 183 -38.12 22.27 -4.73
C SER A 183 -38.10 23.18 -5.97
N SER A 184 -36.92 23.45 -6.53
CA SER A 184 -36.74 24.35 -7.69
C SER A 184 -36.64 23.64 -9.05
N LEU A 185 -36.79 22.30 -9.06
CA LEU A 185 -36.57 21.46 -10.23
C LEU A 185 -37.89 20.91 -10.79
N HIS A 186 -37.98 20.86 -12.12
CA HIS A 186 -39.13 20.30 -12.83
C HIS A 186 -39.25 18.78 -12.57
N ARG A 187 -40.47 18.22 -12.53
CA ARG A 187 -40.72 16.78 -12.24
C ARG A 187 -39.89 15.83 -13.11
N SER A 188 -39.69 16.18 -14.39
CA SER A 188 -38.87 15.39 -15.32
C SER A 188 -37.37 15.40 -14.97
N SER A 189 -36.84 16.50 -14.43
CA SER A 189 -35.45 16.60 -13.95
C SER A 189 -35.26 15.85 -12.64
N LEU A 190 -36.26 15.86 -11.74
CA LEU A 190 -36.26 15.07 -10.51
C LEU A 190 -36.24 13.57 -10.79
N ASN A 191 -36.97 13.11 -11.82
CA ASN A 191 -36.94 11.71 -12.22
C ASN A 191 -35.55 11.26 -12.70
N GLU A 192 -34.83 12.08 -13.46
CA GLU A 192 -33.44 11.77 -13.87
C GLU A 192 -32.46 11.75 -12.69
N ILE A 193 -32.65 12.62 -11.68
CA ILE A 193 -31.83 12.59 -10.46
C ILE A 193 -32.12 11.32 -9.65
N ASN A 194 -33.38 10.91 -9.52
CA ASN A 194 -33.75 9.65 -8.86
C ASN A 194 -33.19 8.43 -9.60
N LEU A 195 -33.23 8.42 -10.93
CA LEU A 195 -32.59 7.39 -11.75
C LEU A 195 -31.07 7.36 -11.55
N MET A 196 -30.44 8.53 -11.48
CA MET A 196 -29.01 8.63 -11.17
C MET A 196 -28.69 8.08 -9.77
N PHE A 197 -29.50 8.42 -8.76
CA PHE A 197 -29.36 7.90 -7.40
C PHE A 197 -29.50 6.38 -7.36
N ASN A 198 -30.49 5.82 -8.07
CA ASN A 198 -30.68 4.38 -8.19
C ASN A 198 -29.48 3.72 -8.89
N CYS A 199 -28.91 4.33 -9.94
CA CYS A 199 -27.69 3.83 -10.57
C CYS A 199 -26.48 3.86 -9.62
N ILE A 200 -26.32 4.91 -8.82
CA ILE A 200 -25.22 5.02 -7.85
C ILE A 200 -25.38 3.98 -6.73
N SER A 201 -26.60 3.80 -6.23
CA SER A 201 -26.93 2.80 -5.20
C SER A 201 -26.79 1.37 -5.73
N ALA A 202 -27.13 1.11 -6.99
CA ALA A 202 -26.99 -0.21 -7.61
C ALA A 202 -25.53 -0.55 -7.97
N LYS A 203 -24.71 0.45 -8.32
CA LYS A 203 -23.30 0.27 -8.70
C LYS A 203 -22.42 1.23 -7.90
N SER A 204 -22.13 0.86 -6.64
CA SER A 204 -21.16 1.60 -5.84
C SER A 204 -19.78 1.50 -6.52
N PRO A 205 -19.12 2.61 -6.85
CA PRO A 205 -17.81 2.61 -7.51
C PRO A 205 -16.74 2.21 -6.50
N VAL A 206 -16.64 0.91 -6.22
CA VAL A 206 -15.59 0.35 -5.38
C VAL A 206 -14.40 0.03 -6.28
N ILE A 207 -13.24 0.62 -5.97
CA ILE A 207 -11.99 0.26 -6.62
C ILE A 207 -11.51 -1.06 -6.01
N GLU A 208 -11.67 -2.14 -6.77
CA GLU A 208 -11.23 -3.48 -6.41
C GLU A 208 -10.09 -3.90 -7.33
N TYR A 209 -9.08 -4.57 -6.78
CA TYR A 209 -8.06 -5.20 -7.61
C TYR A 209 -8.61 -6.51 -8.15
N LEU A 210 -9.04 -6.50 -9.42
CA LEU A 210 -9.42 -7.70 -10.17
C LEU A 210 -10.53 -8.54 -9.47
N GLY A 211 -11.31 -7.93 -8.56
CA GLY A 211 -12.31 -8.59 -7.71
C GLY A 211 -11.75 -9.40 -6.52
N PHE A 212 -10.43 -9.50 -6.36
CA PHE A 212 -9.80 -10.29 -5.28
C PHE A 212 -9.68 -9.53 -3.96
N MET A 213 -9.46 -8.21 -4.03
CA MET A 213 -9.26 -7.40 -2.84
C MET A 213 -9.81 -5.99 -3.01
N LYS A 214 -10.73 -5.61 -2.12
CA LYS A 214 -11.17 -4.23 -1.96
C LYS A 214 -10.08 -3.42 -1.28
N ILE A 215 -9.55 -2.42 -1.98
CA ILE A 215 -8.48 -1.58 -1.45
C ILE A 215 -9.11 -0.56 -0.50
N SER A 216 -8.88 -0.74 0.79
CA SER A 216 -9.36 0.19 1.80
C SER A 216 -8.35 0.29 2.94
N ARG A 217 -8.64 1.11 3.94
CA ARG A 217 -7.83 1.18 5.17
C ARG A 217 -7.70 -0.19 5.86
N SER A 218 -8.66 -1.10 5.67
CA SER A 218 -8.59 -2.48 6.16
C SER A 218 -7.46 -3.29 5.49
N THR A 219 -7.11 -3.01 4.24
CA THR A 219 -5.97 -3.67 3.57
C THR A 219 -4.66 -3.41 4.30
N PHE A 220 -4.45 -2.18 4.77
CA PHE A 220 -3.28 -1.82 5.58
C PHE A 220 -3.31 -2.48 6.96
N LEU A 221 -4.49 -2.56 7.60
CA LEU A 221 -4.64 -3.23 8.88
C LEU A 221 -4.34 -4.73 8.79
N HIS A 222 -4.84 -5.40 7.74
CA HIS A 222 -4.55 -6.82 7.48
C HIS A 222 -3.05 -7.02 7.21
N PHE A 223 -2.44 -6.12 6.43
CA PHE A 223 -1.00 -6.13 6.20
C PHE A 223 -0.20 -6.06 7.51
N VAL A 224 -0.51 -5.13 8.42
CA VAL A 224 0.21 -5.00 9.70
C VAL A 224 -0.01 -6.25 10.55
N SER A 225 -1.25 -6.73 10.63
CA SER A 225 -1.61 -7.92 11.42
C SER A 225 -0.84 -9.15 10.96
N TYR A 226 -0.88 -9.45 9.65
CA TYR A 226 -0.15 -10.58 9.08
C TYR A 226 1.36 -10.40 9.22
N SER A 227 1.88 -9.18 9.03
CA SER A 227 3.31 -8.91 9.20
C SER A 227 3.78 -9.30 10.60
N VAL A 228 3.04 -8.89 11.63
CA VAL A 228 3.36 -9.20 13.04
C VAL A 228 3.29 -10.71 13.28
N THR A 229 2.25 -11.39 12.81
CA THR A 229 2.10 -12.86 12.97
C THR A 229 3.29 -13.61 12.36
N TYR A 230 3.65 -13.31 11.11
CA TYR A 230 4.78 -13.97 10.45
C TYR A 230 6.10 -13.63 11.13
N LEU A 231 6.28 -12.40 11.61
CA LEU A 231 7.49 -11.99 12.32
C LEU A 231 7.68 -12.77 13.62
N ILE A 232 6.61 -12.97 14.39
CA ILE A 232 6.62 -13.79 15.61
C ILE A 232 7.06 -15.22 15.28
N VAL A 233 6.46 -15.84 14.25
CA VAL A 233 6.81 -17.20 13.83
C VAL A 233 8.29 -17.30 13.43
N LEU A 234 8.79 -16.35 12.65
CA LEU A 234 10.20 -16.32 12.22
C LEU A 234 11.16 -16.16 13.41
N LEU A 235 10.81 -15.30 14.39
CA LEU A 235 11.58 -15.14 15.61
C LEU A 235 11.59 -16.41 16.46
N GLN A 236 10.45 -17.07 16.59
CA GLN A 236 10.32 -18.34 17.32
C GLN A 236 11.18 -19.44 16.69
N MET A 237 11.11 -19.59 15.36
CA MET A 237 11.94 -20.56 14.61
C MET A 237 13.44 -20.34 14.85
N LYS A 238 13.89 -19.09 14.96
CA LYS A 238 15.30 -18.77 15.24
C LYS A 238 15.70 -19.08 16.69
N THR A 239 14.79 -18.94 17.64
CA THR A 239 15.09 -19.00 19.08
C THR A 239 14.96 -20.42 19.65
N GLN A 240 14.04 -21.24 19.12
CA GLN A 240 13.84 -22.63 19.54
C GLN A 240 15.08 -23.55 19.42
N PRO A 241 15.93 -23.50 18.37
CA PRO A 241 17.09 -24.38 18.30
C PRO A 241 18.16 -24.10 19.36
N LYS A 242 18.15 -22.92 20.02
CA LYS A 242 19.10 -22.61 21.10
C LYS A 242 18.67 -23.19 22.46
N GLN A 243 17.37 -23.34 22.71
CA GLN A 243 16.84 -23.88 23.98
C GLN A 243 17.11 -25.39 24.09
N LEU A 244 16.97 -26.15 22.99
CA LEU A 244 17.22 -27.61 22.96
C LEU A 244 18.70 -28.02 23.12
N LYS A 245 19.64 -27.08 22.97
CA LYS A 245 21.07 -27.33 23.23
C LYS A 245 21.47 -26.97 24.66
N ASN A 246 20.75 -26.07 25.33
CA ASN A 246 21.03 -25.66 26.70
C ASN A 246 20.40 -26.60 27.74
N ASP A 247 19.30 -27.29 27.39
CA ASP A 247 18.64 -28.27 28.27
C ASP A 247 19.22 -29.70 28.17
N ARG A 248 20.25 -29.94 27.34
CA ARG A 248 20.89 -31.26 27.16
C ARG A 248 22.32 -31.36 27.72
N LEU A 249 22.60 -30.66 28.82
CA LEU A 249 23.74 -30.95 29.69
C LEU A 249 23.28 -30.89 31.15
N PRO A 250 22.66 -31.94 31.70
CA PRO A 250 22.71 -32.15 33.13
C PRO A 250 24.15 -32.50 33.52
N ASP A 251 24.64 -31.83 34.56
CA ASP A 251 25.94 -32.02 35.18
C ASP A 251 26.30 -33.51 35.39
N ILE A 252 27.21 -34.04 34.58
CA ILE A 252 28.00 -35.23 34.90
C ILE A 252 29.45 -34.79 35.07
N ALA A 253 29.67 -33.86 35.99
CA ALA A 253 31.00 -33.44 36.44
C ALA A 253 30.94 -33.11 37.93
N GLY A 254 30.48 -34.07 38.74
CA GLY A 254 30.26 -33.84 40.16
C GLY A 254 30.04 -35.09 40.99
N ASN A 255 30.77 -36.18 40.76
CA ASN A 255 30.96 -37.19 41.80
C ASN A 255 32.24 -38.01 41.56
N LYS A 256 33.38 -37.46 41.99
CA LYS A 256 34.65 -38.18 42.18
C LYS A 256 35.12 -38.01 43.61
N THR A 257 34.33 -38.44 44.59
CA THR A 257 34.79 -38.62 45.98
C THR A 257 33.85 -39.60 46.67
N GLY A 258 34.19 -40.89 46.68
CA GLY A 258 33.38 -41.90 47.38
C GLY A 258 33.65 -43.37 47.05
N PHE A 259 34.68 -43.70 46.27
CA PHE A 259 34.98 -45.09 45.86
C PHE A 259 36.45 -45.48 46.08
N GLU A 260 37.06 -45.02 47.19
CA GLU A 260 38.40 -45.46 47.64
C GLU A 260 38.41 -45.93 49.11
N ALA A 261 37.33 -46.55 49.56
CA ALA A 261 37.30 -47.19 50.87
C ALA A 261 36.59 -48.53 50.79
N LEU A 262 37.13 -49.49 50.04
CA LEU A 262 36.78 -50.92 50.13
C LEU A 262 37.73 -51.82 49.30
N THR A 263 39.04 -51.59 49.34
CA THR A 263 40.04 -52.59 48.89
C THR A 263 41.36 -52.44 49.66
N LEU A 264 41.35 -52.81 50.95
CA LEU A 264 42.53 -53.29 51.66
C LEU A 264 42.06 -54.40 52.61
N SER A 265 42.09 -55.62 52.08
CA SER A 265 42.29 -56.87 52.81
C SER A 265 43.61 -57.44 52.30
#